data_AF-A0A1M2Z5V8-F1
#
_entry.id   AF-A0A1M2Z5V8-F1
#
_cell.length_a   1.000
_cell.length_b   1.000
_cell.length_c   1.000
_cell.angle_alpha   90.00
_cell.angle_beta   90.00
_cell.angle_gamma   90.00
#
_symmetry.space_group_name_H-M   'P 1'
#
loop_
_entity.id
_entity.type
_entity.pdbx_description
1 polymer ?
#
loop_
_entity_poly.entity_id
_entity_poly.type
_entity_poly.pdbx_seq_one_letter_code
_entity_poly.pdbx_strand_id
1 'polypeptide(L)'
;MSYLNVSPMISALRTSPEQFAVNRGTLQHIPSHHSFLFDSQGRMTIAASCGCSTLAVEREQEIELVKAFRQWNEEYWRPRQINEEFTSHFAPPPLAIRVLLRLTDRFRLALLRMGQKKHHHEEAMIPAE
;
A
#
# COMPACT_ATOMS: atom_id res chain seq x y z
N MET A 1 -4.67 28.62 28.93
CA MET A 1 -4.02 27.77 27.92
C MET A 1 -5.03 27.52 26.82
N SER A 2 -4.65 27.68 25.55
CA SER A 2 -5.53 27.35 24.42
C SER A 2 -5.48 25.84 24.18
N TYR A 3 -6.64 25.19 24.24
CA TYR A 3 -6.78 23.77 23.93
C TYR A 3 -7.22 23.59 22.47
N LEU A 4 -6.72 22.53 21.83
CA LEU A 4 -7.22 22.09 20.54
C LEU A 4 -8.41 21.16 20.76
N ASN A 5 -9.57 21.55 20.25
CA ASN A 5 -10.74 20.69 20.23
C ASN A 5 -10.62 19.66 19.10
N VAL A 6 -10.52 18.38 19.45
CA VAL A 6 -10.41 17.28 18.49
C VAL A 6 -11.74 16.58 18.17
N SER A 7 -12.86 17.03 18.73
CA SER A 7 -14.18 16.47 18.42
C SER A 7 -14.52 16.43 16.92
N PRO A 8 -14.18 17.44 16.09
CA PRO A 8 -14.41 17.37 14.65
C PRO A 8 -13.69 16.20 13.98
N MET A 9 -12.48 15.87 14.46
CA MET A 9 -11.71 14.74 13.94
C MET A 9 -12.31 13.40 14.36
N ILE A 10 -12.80 13.30 15.60
CA ILE A 10 -13.52 12.12 16.10
C ILE A 10 -14.75 11.85 15.24
N SER A 11 -15.52 12.90 14.91
CA SER A 11 -16.66 12.79 13.99
C SER A 11 -16.22 12.38 12.58
N ALA A 12 -15.18 13.01 12.04
CA ALA A 12 -14.67 12.72 10.69
C ALA A 12 -14.18 11.28 10.53
N LEU A 13 -13.57 10.67 11.56
CA LEU A 13 -13.19 9.25 11.53
C LEU A 13 -14.39 8.32 11.30
N ARG A 14 -15.59 8.72 11.72
CA ARG A 14 -16.82 7.93 11.56
C ARG A 14 -17.56 8.25 10.27
N THR A 15 -17.59 9.52 9.86
CA THR A 15 -18.40 9.98 8.72
C THR A 15 -17.64 9.99 7.39
N SER A 16 -16.32 10.11 7.44
CA SER A 16 -15.45 10.24 6.26
C SER A 16 -14.15 9.45 6.46
N PRO A 17 -14.24 8.14 6.73
CA PRO A 17 -13.10 7.30 7.11
C PRO A 17 -12.01 7.23 6.03
N GLU A 18 -12.36 7.45 4.76
CA GLU A 18 -11.46 7.47 3.60
C GLU A 18 -10.52 8.67 3.54
N GLN A 19 -10.82 9.74 4.30
CA GLN A 19 -9.96 10.93 4.39
C GLN A 19 -8.75 10.72 5.31
N PHE A 20 -8.67 9.54 5.92
CA PHE A 20 -7.62 9.16 6.84
C PHE A 20 -6.82 7.99 6.30
N ALA A 21 -5.54 7.94 6.66
CA ALA A 21 -4.65 6.82 6.37
C ALA A 21 -3.78 6.51 7.59
N VAL A 22 -3.31 5.27 7.68
CA VAL A 22 -2.27 4.90 8.66
C VAL A 22 -0.94 4.71 7.97
N ASN A 23 0.09 5.39 8.47
CA ASN A 23 1.47 5.18 8.03
C ASN A 23 2.36 4.95 9.26
N ARG A 24 2.97 3.76 9.36
CA ARG A 24 3.87 3.38 10.48
C ARG A 24 3.27 3.67 11.87
N GLY A 25 1.97 3.39 12.05
CA GLY A 25 1.27 3.64 13.32
C GLY A 25 0.88 5.09 13.58
N THR A 26 1.14 6.00 12.62
CA THR A 26 0.68 7.39 12.66
C THR A 26 -0.61 7.52 11.87
N LEU A 27 -1.63 8.13 12.48
CA LEU A 27 -2.86 8.49 11.78
C LEU A 27 -2.62 9.78 11.01
N GLN A 28 -2.89 9.76 9.71
CA GLN A 28 -2.73 10.92 8.83
C GLN A 28 -4.10 11.35 8.33
N HIS A 29 -4.41 12.63 8.50
CA HIS A 29 -5.55 13.24 7.83
C HIS A 29 -5.09 13.83 6.51
N ILE A 30 -5.57 13.25 5.40
CA ILE A 30 -5.06 13.53 4.05
C ILE A 30 -5.32 14.99 3.63
N PRO A 31 -6.55 15.55 3.77
CA PRO A 31 -6.83 16.90 3.30
C PRO A 31 -6.05 18.00 4.03
N SER A 32 -5.78 17.82 5.33
CA SER A 32 -5.07 18.83 6.13
C SER A 32 -3.59 18.51 6.34
N HIS A 33 -3.09 17.38 5.83
CA HIS A 33 -1.72 16.90 6.06
C HIS A 33 -1.30 16.83 7.55
N HIS A 34 -2.26 16.64 8.45
CA HIS A 34 -1.96 16.49 9.87
C HIS A 34 -1.62 15.04 10.20
N SER A 35 -0.60 14.87 11.04
CA SER A 35 -0.16 13.58 11.53
C SER A 35 -0.38 13.49 13.04
N PHE A 36 -1.02 12.42 13.49
CA PHE A 36 -1.35 12.16 14.88
C PHE A 36 -0.62 10.89 15.31
N LEU A 37 0.31 11.06 16.23
CA LEU A 37 1.08 9.97 16.81
C LEU A 37 0.43 9.57 18.12
N PHE A 38 0.18 8.27 18.28
CA PHE A 38 -0.34 7.69 19.52
C PHE A 38 0.79 6.91 20.19
N ASP A 39 1.11 7.25 21.44
CA ASP A 39 2.07 6.47 22.23
C ASP A 39 1.42 5.24 22.87
N SER A 40 2.23 4.34 23.43
CA SER A 40 1.74 3.14 24.11
C SER A 40 0.96 3.44 25.40
N GLN A 41 1.05 4.67 25.93
CA GLN A 41 0.33 5.17 27.10
C GLN A 41 -1.00 5.85 26.71
N GLY A 42 -1.34 5.86 25.42
CA GLY A 42 -2.55 6.50 24.89
C GLY A 42 -2.49 8.03 24.92
N ARG A 43 -1.29 8.64 24.97
CA ARG A 43 -1.12 10.07 24.73
C ARG A 43 -1.01 10.33 23.24
N MET A 44 -1.47 11.51 22.83
CA MET A 44 -1.50 11.90 21.44
C MET A 44 -0.58 13.09 21.19
N THR A 45 0.16 13.06 20.09
CA THR A 45 1.02 14.17 19.66
C THR A 45 0.64 14.55 18.23
N ILE A 46 0.46 15.85 18.01
CA ILE A 46 0.08 16.39 16.70
C ILE A 46 1.33 16.95 16.02
N ALA A 47 1.67 16.36 14.89
CA ALA A 47 2.62 16.92 13.95
C ALA A 47 1.83 17.59 12.82
N ALA A 48 1.89 18.92 12.76
CA ALA A 48 1.26 19.75 11.75
C ALA A 48 2.17 20.93 11.39
N SER A 49 2.13 21.36 10.13
CA SER A 49 2.81 22.58 9.67
C SER A 49 2.12 23.87 10.12
N CYS A 50 0.86 23.77 10.56
CA CYS A 50 0.10 24.86 11.15
C CYS A 50 0.26 24.91 12.68
N GLY A 51 -0.21 25.99 13.31
CA GLY A 51 -0.07 26.22 14.76
C GLY A 51 -0.74 25.18 15.66
N CYS A 52 -1.51 24.23 15.12
CA CYS A 52 -2.17 23.18 15.89
C CYS A 52 -1.17 22.31 16.69
N SER A 53 0.08 22.19 16.24
CA SER A 53 1.13 21.43 16.94
C SER A 53 1.55 22.05 18.29
N THR A 54 1.26 23.34 18.51
CA THR A 54 1.58 24.06 19.77
C THR A 54 0.46 24.00 20.80
N LEU A 55 -0.71 23.47 20.43
CA LEU A 55 -1.88 23.41 21.28
C LEU A 55 -1.95 22.08 22.03
N ALA A 56 -2.32 22.14 23.30
CA ALA A 56 -2.60 20.93 24.09
C ALA A 56 -4.00 20.40 23.76
N VAL A 57 -4.18 19.08 23.82
CA VAL A 57 -5.49 18.44 23.76
C VAL A 57 -5.87 18.03 25.17
N GLU A 58 -7.13 18.21 25.55
CA GLU A 58 -7.60 17.76 26.86
C GLU A 58 -7.54 16.23 26.97
N ARG A 59 -7.17 15.73 28.16
CA ARG A 59 -6.99 14.31 28.43
C ARG A 59 -8.21 13.46 28.05
N GLU A 60 -9.41 13.95 28.33
CA GLU A 60 -10.66 13.27 27.99
C GLU A 60 -10.82 13.12 26.48
N GLN A 61 -10.56 14.19 25.72
CA GLN A 61 -10.62 14.17 24.27
C GLN A 61 -9.53 13.29 23.64
N GLU A 62 -8.33 13.21 24.25
CA GLU A 62 -7.30 12.25 23.81
C GLU A 62 -7.80 10.81 23.91
N ILE A 63 -8.41 10.45 25.04
CA ILE A 63 -8.92 9.10 25.29
C ILE A 63 -10.03 8.75 24.30
N GLU A 64 -10.96 9.68 24.09
CA GLU A 64 -12.05 9.49 23.12
C GLU A 64 -11.50 9.33 21.69
N LEU A 65 -10.49 10.12 21.33
CA LEU A 65 -9.88 10.02 20.02
C LEU A 65 -9.14 8.70 19.83
N VAL A 66 -8.36 8.24 20.82
CA VAL A 66 -7.68 6.94 20.76
C VAL A 66 -8.69 5.81 20.56
N LYS A 67 -9.83 5.88 21.26
CA LYS A 67 -10.93 4.92 21.09
C LYS A 67 -11.51 4.97 19.68
N ALA A 68 -11.82 6.17 19.17
CA ALA A 68 -12.34 6.36 17.82
C ALA A 68 -11.36 5.89 16.74
N PHE A 69 -10.06 6.16 16.91
CA PHE A 69 -9.00 5.69 16.03
C PHE A 69 -8.92 4.17 15.99
N ARG A 70 -8.94 3.50 17.16
CA ARG A 70 -8.91 2.03 17.23
C ARG A 70 -10.11 1.42 16.51
N GLN A 71 -11.29 1.96 16.79
CA GLN A 71 -12.54 1.53 16.15
C GLN A 71 -12.47 1.70 14.63
N TRP A 72 -12.13 2.90 14.14
CA TRP A 72 -11.95 3.15 12.70
C TRP A 72 -10.89 2.23 12.07
N ASN A 73 -9.78 2.00 12.76
CA ASN A 73 -8.72 1.16 12.24
C ASN A 73 -9.16 -0.31 12.09
N GLU A 74 -9.90 -0.83 13.06
CA GLU A 74 -10.42 -2.21 13.04
C GLU A 74 -11.59 -2.39 12.08
N GLU A 75 -12.52 -1.45 12.04
CA GLU A 75 -13.77 -1.56 11.26
C GLU A 75 -13.59 -1.17 9.79
N TYR A 76 -12.72 -0.21 9.49
CA TYR A 76 -12.55 0.33 8.14
C TYR A 76 -11.17 0.05 7.55
N TRP A 77 -10.11 0.52 8.21
CA TRP A 77 -8.78 0.54 7.60
C TRP A 77 -8.19 -0.86 7.40
N ARG A 78 -8.25 -1.72 8.43
CA ARG A 78 -7.72 -3.09 8.38
C ARG A 78 -8.41 -3.94 7.30
N PRO A 79 -9.76 -4.01 7.23
CA PRO A 79 -10.43 -4.73 6.16
C PRO A 79 -10.04 -4.23 4.77
N ARG A 80 -9.96 -2.90 4.59
CA ARG A 80 -9.52 -2.30 3.33
C ARG A 80 -8.10 -2.73 2.95
N GLN A 81 -7.15 -2.66 3.89
CA GLN A 81 -5.77 -3.08 3.66
C GLN A 81 -5.67 -4.56 3.25
N ILE A 82 -6.43 -5.43 3.93
CA ILE A 82 -6.50 -6.86 3.59
C ILE A 82 -7.07 -7.06 2.19
N ASN A 83 -8.11 -6.32 1.82
CA ASN A 83 -8.70 -6.40 0.48
C ASN A 83 -7.74 -5.88 -0.62
N GLU A 84 -6.98 -4.82 -0.34
CA GLU A 84 -5.95 -4.31 -1.25
C GLU A 84 -4.83 -5.34 -1.44
N GLU A 85 -4.35 -5.96 -0.35
CA GLU A 85 -3.35 -7.04 -0.40
C GLU A 85 -3.89 -8.27 -1.15
N PHE A 86 -5.11 -8.69 -0.85
CA PHE A 86 -5.78 -9.78 -1.55
C PHE A 86 -5.90 -9.49 -3.05
N THR A 87 -6.35 -8.29 -3.43
CA THR A 87 -6.49 -7.89 -4.84
C THR A 87 -5.13 -7.87 -5.55
N SER A 88 -4.07 -7.49 -4.85
CA SER A 88 -2.71 -7.49 -5.40
C SER A 88 -2.24 -8.87 -5.87
N HIS A 89 -2.74 -9.96 -5.27
CA HIS A 89 -2.42 -11.33 -5.69
C HIS A 89 -3.05 -11.70 -7.04
N PHE A 90 -4.16 -11.07 -7.41
CA PHE A 90 -4.82 -11.27 -8.71
C PHE A 90 -4.43 -10.21 -9.73
N ALA A 91 -3.65 -9.20 -9.33
CA ALA A 91 -3.22 -8.15 -10.22
C ALA A 91 -2.36 -8.76 -11.35
N PRO A 92 -2.62 -8.39 -12.61
CA PRO A 92 -1.83 -8.89 -13.71
C PRO A 92 -0.35 -8.53 -13.52
N PRO A 93 0.59 -9.39 -13.93
CA PRO A 93 2.00 -9.08 -13.83
C PRO A 93 2.30 -7.75 -14.54
N PRO A 94 3.21 -6.92 -13.97
CA PRO A 94 3.63 -5.66 -14.56
C PRO A 94 3.94 -5.81 -16.05
N LEU A 95 3.63 -4.78 -16.85
CA LEU A 95 3.86 -4.81 -18.30
C LEU A 95 5.30 -5.21 -18.66
N ALA A 96 6.29 -4.81 -17.85
CA ALA A 96 7.69 -5.21 -18.00
C ALA A 96 7.89 -6.74 -17.91
N ILE A 97 7.25 -7.41 -16.95
CA ILE A 97 7.31 -8.88 -16.81
C ILE A 97 6.64 -9.55 -18.01
N ARG A 98 5.52 -9.00 -18.49
CA ARG A 98 4.83 -9.53 -19.69
C ARG A 98 5.71 -9.43 -20.95
N VAL A 99 6.46 -8.34 -21.11
CA VAL A 99 7.40 -8.16 -22.23
C VAL A 99 8.58 -9.13 -22.10
N LEU A 100 9.15 -9.27 -20.89
CA LEU A 100 10.25 -10.21 -20.65
C LEU A 100 9.84 -11.65 -20.98
N LEU A 101 8.67 -12.09 -20.52
CA LEU A 101 8.13 -13.43 -20.80
C LEU A 101 7.97 -13.67 -22.32
N ARG A 102 7.49 -12.66 -23.06
CA ARG A 102 7.38 -12.76 -24.53
C ARG A 102 8.74 -12.86 -25.21
N LEU A 103 9.74 -12.13 -24.72
CA LEU A 103 11.11 -12.21 -25.25
C LEU A 103 11.71 -13.58 -24.98
N THR A 104 11.57 -14.11 -23.76
CA THR A 104 12.09 -15.45 -23.41
C THR A 104 11.42 -16.55 -24.25
N ASP A 105 10.11 -16.46 -24.49
CA ASP A 105 9.40 -17.41 -25.36
C ASP A 105 9.90 -17.33 -26.81
N ARG A 106 10.14 -16.12 -27.32
CA ARG A 106 10.72 -15.91 -28.66
C ARG A 106 12.12 -16.49 -28.77
N PHE A 107 12.96 -16.31 -27.75
CA PHE A 107 14.30 -16.91 -27.70
C PHE A 107 14.26 -18.44 -27.63
N ARG A 108 13.38 -19.01 -26.79
CA ARG A 108 13.18 -20.47 -26.71
C ARG A 108 12.79 -21.06 -28.06
N LEU A 109 11.83 -20.45 -28.75
CA LEU A 109 11.39 -20.90 -30.06
C LEU A 109 12.49 -20.76 -31.13
N ALA A 110 13.28 -19.68 -31.07
CA ALA A 110 14.41 -19.50 -31.98
C ALA A 110 15.49 -20.57 -31.77
N LEU A 111 15.84 -20.88 -30.53
CA LEU A 111 16.81 -21.93 -30.19
C LEU A 111 16.36 -23.31 -30.66
N LEU A 112 15.08 -23.66 -30.46
CA LEU A 112 14.52 -24.93 -30.96
C LEU A 112 14.58 -25.02 -32.50
N ARG A 113 14.27 -23.93 -33.21
CA ARG A 113 14.40 -23.88 -34.68
C ARG A 113 15.84 -24.00 -35.17
N MET A 114 16.80 -23.42 -34.44
CA MET A 114 18.22 -23.53 -34.79
C MET A 114 18.77 -24.94 -34.57
N GLY A 115 18.32 -25.63 -33.52
CA GLY A 115 18.65 -27.05 -33.30
C GLY A 115 18.12 -27.95 -34.43
N GLN A 116 16.89 -27.71 -34.87
CA GLN A 116 16.26 -28.48 -35.95
C GLN A 116 16.95 -28.27 -37.32
N LYS A 117 17.45 -27.06 -37.60
CA LYS A 117 18.23 -26.76 -38.81
C LYS A 117 19.59 -27.46 -38.84
N LYS A 118 20.23 -27.67 -37.68
CA LYS A 118 21.52 -28.39 -37.60
C LYS A 118 21.35 -29.88 -37.90
N HIS A 119 20.33 -30.53 -37.35
CA HIS A 119 20.07 -31.95 -37.59
C HIS A 119 19.78 -32.26 -39.07
N HIS A 120 18.98 -31.44 -39.77
CA HIS A 120 18.72 -31.64 -41.20
C HIS A 120 19.94 -31.38 -42.10
N HIS A 121 20.90 -30.54 -41.67
CA HIS A 121 22.13 -30.31 -42.44
C HIS A 121 23.13 -31.47 -42.30
N GLU A 122 23.15 -32.13 -41.14
CA GLU A 122 24.00 -33.28 -40.86
C GLU A 122 23.49 -34.55 -41.59
N GLU A 123 22.17 -34.73 -41.66
CA GLU A 123 21.54 -35.82 -42.42
C GLU A 123 21.74 -35.68 -43.95
N ALA A 124 21.81 -34.44 -44.47
CA ALA A 124 22.05 -34.17 -45.88
C ALA A 124 23.53 -34.29 -46.32
N MET A 125 24.47 -34.45 -45.38
CA MET A 125 25.91 -34.58 -45.65
C MET A 125 26.42 -36.02 -45.61
N ILE A 126 25.60 -37.02 -45.26
CA ILE A 126 25.98 -38.43 -45.31
C ILE A 126 25.89 -38.88 -46.78
N PRO A 127 27.00 -39.16 -47.48
CA PRO A 127 26.93 -39.69 -48.84
C PRO A 127 26.39 -41.11 -48.76
N ALA A 128 25.41 -41.42 -49.60
CA ALA A 128 24.95 -42.79 -49.79
C ALA A 128 26.08 -43.60 -50.44
N GLU A 129 26.67 -44.53 -49.67
CA GLU A 129 27.51 -45.62 -50.18
C GLU A 129 26.64 -46.71 -50.82
#